data_AF-A0A224XCB8-F1
#
_entry.id   AF-A0A224XCB8-F1
#
_cell.length_a   1.000
_cell.length_b   1.000
_cell.length_c   1.000
_cell.angle_alpha   90.00
_cell.angle_beta   90.00
_cell.angle_gamma   90.00
#
_symmetry.space_group_name_H-M   'P 1'
#
loop_
_entity.id
_entity.type
_entity.pdbx_description
1 polymer ?
#
loop_
_entity_poly.entity_id
_entity_poly.type
_entity_poly.pdbx_seq_one_letter_code
_entity_poly.pdbx_strand_id
1 'polypeptide(L)'
;MNIFSERLKQALNERGMKPIELSELTGISKSSISDWINGKYEAKSDKILLIAKALNVNESFLIGLQVPMDNGTPKLNQGKNINNKTISEVTEIMNKLDEAGQAAILKFAKFELAQFEGDPKDSEGHVTAS
;
A
#
# COMPACT_ATOMS: atom_id res chain seq x y z
N MET A 1 -15.32 19.89 -9.81
CA MET A 1 -14.62 18.96 -8.90
C MET A 1 -13.87 17.98 -9.79
N ASN A 2 -12.54 17.94 -9.72
CA ASN A 2 -11.71 17.11 -10.61
C ASN A 2 -11.24 15.89 -9.81
N ILE A 3 -11.80 14.72 -10.12
CA ILE A 3 -11.58 13.48 -9.35
C ILE A 3 -10.11 13.05 -9.42
N PHE A 4 -9.48 13.19 -10.58
CA PHE A 4 -8.06 12.88 -10.75
C PHE A 4 -7.19 13.75 -9.84
N SER A 5 -7.48 15.06 -9.79
CA SER A 5 -6.78 16.01 -8.92
C SER A 5 -6.87 15.61 -7.44
N GLU A 6 -8.06 15.24 -6.98
CA GLU A 6 -8.30 14.83 -5.58
C GLU A 6 -7.59 13.53 -5.24
N ARG A 7 -7.68 12.53 -6.12
CA ARG A 7 -7.04 11.23 -5.89
C ARG A 7 -5.52 11.30 -6.01
N LEU A 8 -5.00 12.18 -6.86
CA LEU A 8 -3.57 12.47 -6.92
C LEU A 8 -3.07 13.11 -5.62
N LYS A 9 -3.80 14.10 -5.09
CA LYS A 9 -3.47 14.71 -3.78
C LYS A 9 -3.51 13.69 -2.66
N GLN A 10 -4.56 12.87 -2.63
CA GLN A 10 -4.71 11.80 -1.65
C GLN A 10 -3.52 10.82 -1.72
N ALA A 11 -3.19 10.33 -2.91
CA ALA A 11 -2.07 9.42 -3.11
C ALA A 11 -0.73 10.04 -2.67
N LEU A 12 -0.47 11.30 -3.02
CA LEU A 12 0.74 12.01 -2.56
C LEU A 12 0.83 12.08 -1.04
N ASN A 13 -0.28 12.42 -0.37
CA ASN A 13 -0.35 12.52 1.08
C ASN A 13 -0.11 11.16 1.76
N GLU A 14 -0.81 10.11 1.31
CA GLU A 14 -0.67 8.74 1.83
C GLU A 14 0.73 8.15 1.61
N ARG A 15 1.45 8.64 0.59
CA ARG A 15 2.84 8.25 0.32
C ARG A 15 3.87 9.16 0.98
N GLY A 16 3.44 10.24 1.64
CA GLY A 16 4.35 11.26 2.17
C GLY A 16 5.24 11.89 1.09
N MET A 17 4.81 11.86 -0.18
CA MET A 17 5.60 12.30 -1.33
C MET A 17 5.24 13.73 -1.71
N LYS A 18 6.26 14.57 -1.88
CA LYS A 18 6.09 15.94 -2.35
C LYS A 18 5.93 15.98 -3.88
N PRO A 19 5.19 16.96 -4.44
CA PRO A 19 5.04 17.12 -5.89
C PRO A 19 6.38 17.23 -6.65
N ILE A 20 7.41 17.79 -6.01
CA ILE A 20 8.76 17.90 -6.57
C ILE A 20 9.44 16.53 -6.70
N GLU A 21 9.26 15.64 -5.73
CA GLU A 21 9.81 14.27 -5.76
C GLU A 21 9.10 13.45 -6.84
N LEU A 22 7.78 13.62 -6.99
CA LEU A 22 7.04 13.00 -8.09
C LEU A 22 7.53 13.47 -9.46
N SER A 23 7.85 14.77 -9.59
CA SER A 23 8.44 15.34 -10.81
C SER A 23 9.77 14.68 -11.16
N GLU A 24 10.65 14.53 -10.17
CA GLU A 24 11.97 13.92 -10.32
C GLU A 24 11.87 12.43 -10.68
N LEU A 25 10.98 11.68 -10.02
CA LEU A 25 10.78 10.25 -10.26
C LEU A 25 10.17 9.94 -11.64
N THR A 26 9.25 10.79 -12.11
CA THR A 26 8.50 10.54 -13.35
C THR A 26 9.09 11.23 -14.58
N GLY A 27 10.00 12.20 -14.37
CA GLY A 27 10.48 13.10 -15.42
C GLY A 27 9.41 14.08 -15.93
N ILE A 28 8.24 14.15 -15.29
CA ILE A 28 7.18 15.09 -15.64
C ILE A 28 7.53 16.47 -15.06
N SER A 29 7.25 17.54 -15.79
CA SER A 29 7.54 18.89 -15.31
C SER A 29 6.74 19.25 -14.04
N LYS A 30 7.37 20.05 -13.18
CA LYS A 30 6.74 20.59 -11.95
C LYS A 30 5.46 21.38 -12.26
N SER A 31 5.43 22.09 -13.39
CA SER A 31 4.27 22.86 -13.84
C SER A 31 3.08 21.95 -14.14
N SER A 32 3.28 20.86 -14.90
CA SER A 32 2.21 19.91 -15.21
C SER A 32 1.65 19.25 -13.95
N ILE A 33 2.52 18.80 -13.04
CA ILE A 33 2.08 18.22 -11.76
C ILE A 33 1.29 19.25 -10.94
N SER A 34 1.75 20.51 -10.88
CA SER A 34 1.04 21.58 -10.18
C SER A 34 -0.32 21.87 -10.80
N ASP A 35 -0.42 21.91 -12.12
CA ASP A 35 -1.68 22.15 -12.83
C ASP A 35 -2.70 21.03 -12.56
N TRP A 36 -2.25 19.76 -12.50
CA TRP A 36 -3.09 18.61 -12.16
C TRP A 36 -3.54 18.62 -10.70
N ILE A 37 -2.64 18.92 -9.77
CA ILE A 37 -2.97 19.09 -8.35
C ILE A 37 -3.96 20.26 -8.17
N ASN A 38 -3.86 21.32 -8.98
CA ASN A 38 -4.83 22.42 -8.93
C ASN A 38 -6.11 22.14 -9.75
N GLY A 39 -6.19 21.00 -10.43
CA GLY A 39 -7.36 20.57 -11.18
C GLY A 39 -7.62 21.39 -12.44
N LYS A 40 -6.61 22.09 -12.99
CA LYS A 40 -6.76 22.93 -14.19
C LYS A 40 -7.10 22.11 -15.43
N TYR A 41 -6.46 20.95 -15.57
CA TYR A 41 -6.71 19.95 -16.59
C TYR A 41 -6.29 18.57 -16.06
N GLU A 42 -6.65 17.51 -16.78
CA GLU A 42 -6.29 16.14 -16.41
C GLU A 42 -5.07 15.64 -17.18
N ALA A 43 -4.34 14.71 -16.57
CA ALA A 43 -3.23 14.04 -17.20
C ALA A 43 -3.74 13.08 -18.29
N LYS A 44 -2.95 12.88 -19.35
CA LYS A 44 -3.21 11.84 -20.35
C LYS A 44 -2.80 10.46 -19.81
N SER A 45 -3.32 9.40 -20.42
CA SER A 45 -3.12 8.01 -19.98
C SER A 45 -1.64 7.62 -19.83
N ASP A 46 -0.75 8.10 -20.71
CA ASP A 46 0.69 7.87 -20.61
C ASP A 46 1.28 8.44 -19.32
N LYS A 47 0.84 9.63 -18.92
CA LYS A 47 1.27 10.28 -17.67
C LYS A 47 0.62 9.67 -16.44
N ILE A 48 -0.66 9.29 -16.53
CA ILE A 48 -1.35 8.57 -15.44
C ILE A 48 -0.60 7.28 -15.11
N LEU A 49 -0.19 6.52 -16.12
CA LEU A 49 0.56 5.28 -15.92
C LEU A 49 1.92 5.52 -15.24
N LEU A 50 2.64 6.59 -15.61
CA LEU A 50 3.91 6.95 -14.96
C LEU A 50 3.70 7.34 -13.50
N ILE A 51 2.67 8.16 -13.21
CA ILE A 51 2.34 8.58 -11.85
C ILE A 51 1.89 7.39 -11.00
N ALA A 52 1.05 6.51 -11.55
CA ALA A 52 0.57 5.30 -10.88
C ALA A 52 1.75 4.41 -10.45
N LYS A 53 2.71 4.21 -11.36
CA LYS A 53 3.95 3.46 -11.07
C LYS A 53 4.80 4.15 -10.00
N ALA A 54 5.04 5.45 -10.12
CA ALA A 54 5.88 6.20 -9.18
C ALA A 54 5.30 6.24 -7.76
N LEU A 55 3.98 6.35 -7.64
CA LEU A 55 3.28 6.35 -6.35
C LEU A 55 2.92 4.94 -5.85
N ASN A 56 3.18 3.91 -6.67
CA ASN A 56 2.72 2.54 -6.44
C ASN A 56 1.21 2.51 -6.08
N VAL A 57 0.39 3.08 -6.96
CA VAL A 57 -1.07 3.11 -6.84
C VAL A 57 -1.72 2.58 -8.09
N ASN A 58 -3.00 2.25 -7.99
CA ASN A 58 -3.81 1.81 -9.11
C ASN A 58 -4.17 2.98 -10.03
N GLU A 59 -3.87 2.86 -11.32
CA GLU A 59 -4.26 3.83 -12.34
C GLU A 59 -5.78 4.02 -12.41
N SER A 60 -6.55 2.94 -12.23
CA SER A 60 -8.01 2.95 -12.15
C SER A 60 -8.49 3.74 -10.94
N PHE A 61 -7.75 3.68 -9.83
CA PHE A 61 -7.98 4.58 -8.72
C PHE A 61 -7.71 6.01 -9.15
N LEU A 62 -6.58 6.37 -9.75
CA LEU A 62 -6.32 7.76 -10.12
C LEU A 62 -7.41 8.37 -11.03
N ILE A 63 -8.01 7.61 -11.94
CA ILE A 63 -9.06 8.11 -12.85
C ILE A 63 -10.48 8.12 -12.26
N GLY A 64 -10.66 7.74 -10.99
CA GLY A 64 -11.96 7.87 -10.33
C GLY A 64 -12.79 6.60 -10.18
N LEU A 65 -12.29 5.43 -10.58
CA LEU A 65 -13.04 4.17 -10.42
C LEU A 65 -13.12 3.72 -8.96
N GLN A 66 -14.17 3.00 -8.58
CA GLN A 66 -14.37 2.51 -7.21
C GLN A 66 -13.53 1.25 -6.95
N VAL A 67 -12.20 1.43 -6.90
CA VAL A 67 -11.22 0.37 -6.63
C VAL A 67 -10.25 0.83 -5.53
N PRO A 68 -9.57 -0.10 -4.84
CA PRO A 68 -8.54 0.26 -3.87
C PRO A 68 -7.43 1.13 -4.49
N MET A 69 -6.88 2.05 -3.70
CA MET A 69 -5.75 2.89 -4.12
C MET A 69 -4.49 2.07 -4.35
N ASP A 70 -4.23 1.08 -3.50
CA ASP A 70 -3.08 0.21 -3.64
C ASP A 70 -3.32 -0.79 -4.76
N ASN A 71 -2.32 -1.01 -5.62
CA ASN A 71 -2.29 -2.19 -6.47
C ASN A 71 -2.23 -3.39 -5.53
N GLY A 72 -3.19 -4.32 -5.61
CA GLY A 72 -3.37 -5.45 -4.68
C GLY A 72 -2.21 -6.45 -4.56
N THR A 73 -0.99 -6.05 -4.93
CA THR A 73 0.24 -6.72 -4.55
C THR A 73 0.56 -6.38 -3.09
N PRO A 74 0.74 -7.38 -2.20
CA PRO A 74 1.23 -7.13 -0.86
C PRO A 74 2.51 -6.30 -0.94
N LYS A 75 2.61 -5.28 -0.09
CA LYS A 75 3.83 -4.47 0.06
C LYS A 75 5.00 -5.41 0.36
N LEU A 76 5.76 -5.80 -0.67
CA LEU A 76 7.12 -6.26 -0.44
C LEU A 76 7.89 -5.03 0.00
N ASN A 77 8.24 -5.03 1.28
CA ASN A 77 8.97 -4.01 1.99
C ASN A 77 10.31 -3.68 1.30
N GLN A 78 10.32 -2.90 0.23
CA GLN A 78 11.54 -2.43 -0.44
C GLN A 78 12.16 -1.20 0.25
N GLY A 79 11.86 -0.97 1.54
CA GLY A 79 12.36 0.19 2.28
C GLY A 79 12.75 -0.06 3.74
N LYS A 80 12.68 -1.30 4.23
CA LYS A 80 13.26 -1.67 5.53
C LYS A 80 14.41 -2.62 5.28
N ASN A 81 15.58 -2.25 5.78
CA ASN A 81 16.75 -3.10 5.88
C ASN A 81 16.38 -4.39 6.65
N ILE A 82 16.04 -5.48 5.94
CA ILE A 82 15.78 -6.78 6.55
C ILE A 82 17.08 -7.58 6.58
N ASN A 83 18.00 -7.16 7.46
CA ASN A 83 18.95 -8.10 8.06
C ASN A 83 18.26 -8.94 9.15
N ASN A 84 16.99 -9.29 8.96
CA ASN A 84 16.31 -10.24 9.84
C ASN A 84 16.68 -11.64 9.35
N LYS A 85 17.78 -12.15 9.89
CA LYS A 85 18.30 -13.50 9.67
C LYS A 85 17.18 -14.55 9.73
N THR A 86 16.24 -14.42 10.66
CA THR A 86 15.10 -15.33 10.82
C THR A 86 14.19 -15.37 9.60
N ILE A 87 13.89 -14.22 8.97
CA ILE A 87 13.03 -14.18 7.76
C ILE A 87 13.73 -14.89 6.60
N SER A 88 15.04 -14.68 6.45
CA SER A 88 15.83 -15.34 5.40
C SER A 88 15.87 -16.86 5.60
N GLU A 89 16.14 -17.32 6.82
CA GLU A 89 16.20 -18.75 7.16
C GLU A 89 14.85 -19.44 6.97
N VAL A 90 13.75 -18.80 7.42
CA VAL A 90 12.39 -19.32 7.22
C VAL A 90 12.06 -19.44 5.73
N THR A 91 12.42 -18.45 4.92
CA THR A 91 12.20 -18.49 3.46
C THR A 91 12.99 -19.61 2.80
N GLU A 92 14.26 -19.79 3.18
CA GLU A 92 15.10 -20.86 2.64
C GLU A 92 14.56 -22.26 3.00
N ILE A 93 14.09 -22.45 4.24
CA ILE A 93 13.50 -23.71 4.69
C ILE A 93 12.18 -23.98 3.98
N MET A 94 11.29 -22.99 3.86
CA MET A 94 10.00 -23.17 3.16
C MET A 94 10.18 -23.62 1.72
N ASN A 95 11.16 -23.08 1.00
CA ASN A 95 11.45 -23.46 -0.38
C ASN A 95 11.98 -24.90 -0.54
N LYS A 96 12.51 -25.51 0.53
CA LYS A 96 13.00 -26.90 0.53
C LYS A 96 11.92 -27.91 0.94
N LEU A 97 10.77 -27.45 1.42
CA LEU A 97 9.64 -28.30 1.82
C LEU A 97 8.68 -28.54 0.65
N ASP A 98 7.94 -29.65 0.72
CA ASP A 98 6.82 -29.92 -0.16
C ASP A 98 5.58 -29.10 0.23
N GLU A 99 4.53 -29.15 -0.60
CA GLU A 99 3.30 -28.39 -0.38
C GLU A 99 2.64 -28.69 0.98
N ALA A 100 2.73 -29.94 1.44
CA ALA A 100 2.18 -30.35 2.73
C ALA A 100 2.96 -29.71 3.90
N GLY A 101 4.29 -29.73 3.85
CA GLY A 101 5.15 -29.08 4.85
C GLY A 101 4.97 -27.57 4.88
N GLN A 102 4.87 -26.93 3.71
CA GLN A 102 4.60 -25.50 3.60
C GLN A 102 3.24 -25.13 4.19
N ALA A 103 2.20 -25.92 3.91
CA ALA A 103 0.85 -25.69 4.45
C ALA A 103 0.81 -25.81 5.98
N ALA A 104 1.56 -26.76 6.56
CA ALA A 104 1.66 -26.92 8.00
C ALA A 104 2.32 -25.70 8.67
N ILE A 105 3.41 -25.18 8.10
CA ILE A 105 4.07 -23.97 8.59
C ILE A 105 3.14 -22.77 8.48
N LEU A 106 2.45 -22.61 7.35
CA LEU A 106 1.50 -21.52 7.16
C LEU A 106 0.34 -21.58 8.17
N LYS A 107 -0.16 -22.79 8.47
CA LYS A 107 -1.20 -22.99 9.48
C LYS A 107 -0.72 -22.58 10.88
N PHE A 108 0.51 -22.94 11.23
CA PHE A 108 1.11 -22.54 12.51
C PHE A 108 1.29 -21.02 12.60
N ALA A 109 1.86 -20.39 11.57
CA ALA A 109 2.05 -18.93 11.54
C ALA A 109 0.72 -18.16 11.68
N LYS A 110 -0.34 -18.64 11.01
CA LYS A 110 -1.70 -18.08 11.13
C LYS A 110 -2.28 -18.27 12.53
N PHE A 111 -2.04 -19.43 13.15
CA PHE A 111 -2.48 -19.70 14.52
C PHE A 111 -1.79 -18.76 15.51
N GLU A 112 -0.47 -18.59 15.40
CA GLU A 112 0.30 -17.70 16.27
C GLU A 112 -0.16 -16.23 16.12
N LEU A 113 -0.40 -15.77 14.88
CA LEU A 113 -0.96 -14.44 14.61
C LEU A 113 -2.31 -14.24 15.32
N ALA A 114 -3.20 -15.23 15.24
CA ALA A 114 -4.51 -15.17 15.89
C ALA A 114 -4.43 -15.15 17.43
N GLN A 115 -3.38 -15.75 18.02
CA GLN A 115 -3.15 -15.67 19.48
C GLN A 115 -2.73 -14.26 19.92
N PHE A 116 -2.03 -13.51 19.06
CA PHE A 116 -1.65 -12.12 19.33
C PHE A 116 -2.80 -11.13 19.12
N GLU A 117 -3.73 -11.42 18.22
CA GLU A 117 -4.94 -10.61 17.98
C GLU A 117 -6.07 -10.89 18.99
N GLY A 118 -5.86 -11.84 19.91
CA GLY A 118 -6.87 -12.37 20.84
C GLY A 118 -6.97 -11.69 22.23
N ASP A 119 -6.65 -10.41 22.39
CA ASP A 119 -7.01 -9.65 23.60
C ASP A 119 -8.03 -8.53 23.30
N PRO A 120 -9.34 -8.83 23.19
CA PRO A 120 -10.39 -7.84 23.37
C PRO A 120 -10.62 -7.66 24.87
N LYS A 121 -9.72 -6.98 25.57
CA LYS A 121 -9.93 -6.52 26.95
C LYS A 121 -10.00 -5.00 27.04
N ASP A 122 -11.04 -4.41 26.45
CA ASP A 122 -11.52 -3.07 26.82
C ASP A 122 -12.80 -2.62 26.10
N SER A 123 -13.85 -3.45 25.97
CA SER A 123 -15.16 -2.86 25.62
C SER A 123 -16.43 -3.65 25.95
N GLU A 124 -16.51 -4.43 27.03
CA GLU A 124 -17.82 -4.82 27.57
C GLU A 124 -17.79 -4.89 29.10
N GLY A 125 -18.46 -3.93 29.77
CA GLY A 125 -18.69 -4.04 31.21
C GLY A 125 -18.88 -2.76 32.01
N HIS A 126 -19.72 -1.80 31.56
CA HIS A 126 -20.42 -0.93 32.52
C HIS A 126 -21.87 -0.75 32.10
N VAL A 127 -22.65 -1.81 32.31
CA VAL A 127 -24.07 -1.69 32.64
C VAL A 127 -24.25 -2.34 33.99
N THR A 128 -24.28 -1.52 35.04
CA THR A 128 -24.95 -1.91 36.29
C THR A 128 -25.85 -0.75 36.69
N ALA A 129 -27.14 -1.00 36.55
CA ALA A 129 -28.20 -0.27 37.20
C ALA A 129 -28.03 -0.37 38.73
N SER A 130 -28.26 0.74 39.43
CA SER A 130 -29.06 0.86 40.65
C SER A 130 -29.27 2.34 40.94
#